data_AF-A0A3P7QZY4-F1
#
_entry.id   AF-A0A3P7QZY4-F1
#
_cell.length_a   1.000
_cell.length_b   1.000
_cell.length_c   1.000
_cell.angle_alpha   90.00
_cell.angle_beta   90.00
_cell.angle_gamma   90.00
#
_symmetry.space_group_name_H-M   'P 1'
#
loop_
_entity.id
_entity.type
_entity.pdbx_description
1 polymer ?
#
loop_
_entity_poly.entity_id
_entity_poly.type
_entity_poly.pdbx_seq_one_letter_code
_entity_poly.pdbx_strand_id
1 'polypeptide(L)'
;RRIADLRDPNQRDDLLACKGILKTSCPLVFATTKAFVRHPENDESRQNRDYAHGEVLAALNAMDAILRGEKADMSFTAQGRLGHLISELDQFQNRVYLEPGTYKAHIHRPELEELLERIVSGSAAIADSGSNLV
;
A
#
# COMPACT_ATOMS: atom_id res chain seq x y z
N ARG A 1 16.07 15.93 -7.07
CA ARG A 1 16.23 16.10 -8.53
C ARG A 1 15.13 15.33 -9.26
N ARG A 2 15.12 13.99 -9.25
CA ARG A 2 14.14 13.19 -10.02
C ARG A 2 12.65 13.44 -9.69
N ILE A 3 12.31 13.76 -8.44
CA ILE A 3 10.94 14.14 -8.04
C ILE A 3 10.44 15.36 -8.84
N ALA A 4 11.29 16.36 -9.08
CA ALA A 4 10.90 17.56 -9.81
C ALA A 4 10.67 17.32 -11.31
N ASP A 5 11.17 16.19 -11.84
CA ASP A 5 11.05 15.83 -13.26
C ASP A 5 9.75 15.06 -13.56
N LEU A 6 9.06 14.57 -12.52
CA LEU A 6 7.79 13.85 -12.68
C LEU A 6 6.66 14.83 -13.01
N ARG A 7 5.90 14.53 -14.07
CA ARG A 7 4.79 15.37 -14.53
C ARG A 7 3.54 15.18 -13.67
N ASP A 8 3.21 13.93 -13.36
CA ASP A 8 2.05 13.58 -12.55
C ASP A 8 2.24 14.06 -11.10
N PRO A 9 1.34 14.92 -10.56
CA PRO A 9 1.36 15.32 -9.15
C PRO A 9 1.27 14.13 -8.18
N ASN A 10 0.47 13.11 -8.49
CA ASN A 10 0.27 11.97 -7.59
C ASN A 10 1.56 11.15 -7.46
N GLN A 11 2.24 10.89 -8.58
CA GLN A 11 3.56 10.24 -8.58
C GLN A 11 4.62 11.03 -7.79
N ARG A 12 4.53 12.38 -7.79
CA ARG A 12 5.42 13.22 -6.99
C ARG A 12 5.17 13.04 -5.50
N ASP A 13 3.90 13.04 -5.10
CA ASP A 13 3.49 12.87 -3.70
C ASP A 13 3.84 11.46 -3.19
N ASP A 14 3.60 10.42 -3.99
CA ASP A 14 3.96 9.05 -3.66
C ASP A 14 5.48 8.88 -3.49
N LEU A 15 6.28 9.50 -4.38
CA LEU A 15 7.74 9.44 -4.29
C LEU A 15 8.27 10.22 -3.08
N LEU A 16 7.61 11.31 -2.68
CA LEU A 16 7.89 12.04 -1.44
C LEU A 16 7.54 11.20 -0.21
N ALA A 17 6.41 10.50 -0.22
CA ALA A 17 5.98 9.61 0.85
C ALA A 17 6.97 8.45 1.05
N CYS A 18 7.36 7.77 -0.04
CA CYS A 18 8.41 6.74 -0.01
C CYS A 18 9.71 7.28 0.60
N LYS A 19 10.11 8.50 0.22
CA LYS A 19 11.32 9.14 0.75
C LYS A 19 11.21 9.45 2.24
N GLY A 20 10.03 9.84 2.71
CA GLY A 20 9.74 10.03 4.12
C GLY A 20 9.95 8.73 4.90
N ILE A 21 9.36 7.63 4.41
CA ILE A 21 9.46 6.31 5.03
C ILE A 21 10.89 5.82 5.08
N LEU A 22 11.64 5.89 3.98
CA LEU A 22 13.04 5.45 4.00
C LEU A 22 13.87 6.22 5.03
N LYS A 23 13.63 7.51 5.19
CA LYS A 23 14.33 8.32 6.20
C LYS A 23 14.01 7.86 7.63
N THR A 24 12.75 7.55 7.91
CA THR A 24 12.33 7.10 9.26
C THR A 24 12.70 5.65 9.55
N SER A 25 12.72 4.80 8.52
CA SER A 25 12.96 3.36 8.66
C SER A 25 14.44 3.00 8.70
N CYS A 26 15.35 3.81 8.14
CA CYS A 26 16.80 3.56 8.21
C CYS A 26 17.34 3.41 9.65
N PRO A 27 17.05 4.32 10.60
CA PRO A 27 17.42 4.13 12.00
C PRO A 27 16.81 2.88 12.64
N LEU A 28 15.56 2.54 12.28
CA LEU A 28 14.86 1.36 12.79
C LEU A 28 15.56 0.08 12.33
N VAL A 29 15.85 -0.06 11.03
CA VAL A 29 16.60 -1.19 10.47
C VAL A 29 17.95 -1.35 11.16
N PHE A 30 18.67 -0.26 11.39
CA PHE A 30 19.94 -0.33 12.12
C PHE A 30 19.75 -0.88 13.55
N ALA A 31 18.77 -0.36 14.29
CA ALA A 31 18.51 -0.77 15.67
C ALA A 31 18.08 -2.23 15.77
N THR A 32 17.14 -2.67 14.93
CA THR A 32 16.61 -4.04 14.94
C THR A 32 17.65 -5.05 14.44
N THR A 33 18.42 -4.71 13.40
CA THR A 33 19.54 -5.55 12.94
C THR A 33 20.60 -5.70 14.01
N LYS A 34 20.95 -4.62 14.72
CA LYS A 34 21.91 -4.64 15.81
C LYS A 34 21.43 -5.49 16.99
N ALA A 35 20.13 -5.45 17.32
CA ALA A 35 19.53 -6.31 18.34
C ALA A 35 19.60 -7.78 17.93
N PHE A 36 19.20 -8.12 16.70
CA PHE A 36 19.27 -9.48 16.18
C PHE A 36 20.69 -10.05 16.15
N VAL A 37 21.69 -9.28 15.72
CA VAL A 37 23.09 -9.73 15.70
C VAL A 37 23.61 -10.06 17.11
N ARG A 38 23.10 -9.38 18.15
CA ARG A 38 23.48 -9.62 19.54
C ARG A 38 22.73 -10.78 20.18
N HIS A 39 21.50 -11.01 19.74
CA HIS A 39 20.60 -12.03 20.27
C HIS A 39 19.97 -12.85 19.13
N PRO A 40 20.77 -13.59 18.35
CA PRO A 40 20.27 -14.35 17.20
C PRO A 40 19.30 -15.49 17.59
N GLU A 41 19.34 -15.92 18.85
CA GLU A 41 18.44 -16.88 19.46
C GLU A 41 17.04 -16.33 19.78
N ASN A 42 16.88 -15.00 19.82
CA ASN A 42 15.62 -14.35 20.15
C ASN A 42 14.77 -14.15 18.88
N ASP A 43 13.64 -14.85 18.81
CA ASP A 43 12.75 -14.81 17.65
C ASP A 43 12.07 -13.45 17.46
N GLU A 44 11.77 -12.71 18.54
CA GLU A 44 11.20 -11.36 18.43
C GLU A 44 12.18 -10.39 17.75
N SER A 45 13.47 -10.50 18.03
CA SER A 45 14.53 -9.69 17.42
C SER A 45 14.67 -9.99 15.93
N ARG A 46 14.49 -11.26 15.54
CA ARG A 46 14.41 -11.67 14.12
C ARG A 46 13.18 -11.05 13.45
N GLN A 47 12.00 -11.22 14.04
CA GLN A 47 10.74 -10.70 13.50
C GLN A 47 10.78 -9.17 13.34
N ASN A 48 11.28 -8.45 14.34
CA ASN A 48 11.40 -6.99 14.30
C ASN A 48 12.37 -6.51 13.20
N ARG A 49 13.48 -7.24 13.00
CA ARG A 49 14.40 -6.98 11.89
C ARG A 49 13.71 -7.21 10.56
N ASP A 50 13.06 -8.36 10.40
CA ASP A 50 12.43 -8.74 9.14
C ASP A 50 11.28 -7.79 8.77
N TYR A 51 10.50 -7.34 9.76
CA TYR A 51 9.50 -6.28 9.58
C TYR A 51 10.12 -4.97 9.07
N ALA A 52 11.15 -4.47 9.74
CA ALA A 52 11.80 -3.22 9.35
C ALA A 52 12.44 -3.29 7.95
N HIS A 53 13.00 -4.46 7.60
CA HIS A 53 13.51 -4.73 6.25
C HIS A 53 12.38 -4.78 5.21
N GLY A 54 11.25 -5.41 5.53
CA GLY A 54 10.07 -5.47 4.68
C GLY A 54 9.56 -4.07 4.32
N GLU A 55 9.43 -3.19 5.31
CA GLU A 55 8.99 -1.80 5.12
C GLU A 55 9.93 -1.01 4.18
N VAL A 56 11.25 -1.15 4.37
CA VAL A 56 12.23 -0.50 3.50
C VAL A 56 12.18 -1.05 2.09
N LEU A 57 12.06 -2.37 1.93
CA LEU A 57 11.99 -3.01 0.62
C LEU A 57 10.72 -2.60 -0.13
N ALA A 58 9.56 -2.57 0.55
CA ALA A 58 8.30 -2.10 -0.03
C ALA A 58 8.43 -0.65 -0.54
N ALA A 59 8.98 0.25 0.27
CA ALA A 59 9.20 1.63 -0.13
C ALA A 59 10.16 1.75 -1.32
N LEU A 60 11.24 0.97 -1.37
CA LEU A 60 12.18 0.97 -2.51
C LEU A 60 11.54 0.43 -3.80
N ASN A 61 10.75 -0.64 -3.71
CA ASN A 61 10.04 -1.20 -4.86
C ASN A 61 9.01 -0.20 -5.41
N ALA A 62 8.27 0.49 -4.52
CA ALA A 62 7.35 1.55 -4.91
C ALA A 62 8.10 2.72 -5.58
N MET A 63 9.26 3.14 -5.05
CA MET A 63 10.09 4.14 -5.73
C MET A 63 10.50 3.72 -7.14
N ASP A 64 10.98 2.48 -7.32
CA ASP A 64 11.39 1.97 -8.63
C ASP A 64 10.22 1.99 -9.63
N ALA A 65 9.05 1.51 -9.22
CA ALA A 65 7.83 1.53 -10.03
C ALA A 65 7.45 2.97 -10.45
N ILE A 66 7.39 3.92 -9.49
CA ILE A 66 7.09 5.34 -9.80
C ILE A 66 8.10 5.91 -10.80
N LEU A 67 9.39 5.62 -10.62
CA LEU A 67 10.45 6.14 -11.48
C LEU A 67 10.42 5.56 -12.90
N ARG A 68 9.84 4.37 -13.07
CA ARG A 68 9.53 3.75 -14.38
C ARG A 68 8.21 4.23 -14.98
N GLY A 69 7.42 4.99 -14.24
CA GLY A 69 6.09 5.45 -14.65
C GLY A 69 5.01 4.37 -14.49
N GLU A 70 5.27 3.34 -13.69
CA GLU A 70 4.33 2.28 -13.37
C GLU A 70 3.46 2.67 -12.15
N LYS A 71 2.33 1.99 -11.98
CA LYS A 71 1.51 2.15 -10.77
C LYS A 71 2.24 1.47 -9.60
N ALA A 72 2.64 2.27 -8.62
CA ALA A 72 3.25 1.73 -7.40
C ALA A 72 2.20 1.24 -6.41
N ASP A 73 2.55 0.19 -5.67
CA ASP A 73 1.82 -0.20 -4.48
C ASP A 73 2.23 0.71 -3.32
N MET A 74 1.28 1.50 -2.82
CA MET A 74 1.46 2.42 -1.69
C MET A 74 0.73 1.94 -0.43
N SER A 75 0.31 0.67 -0.39
CA SER A 75 -0.48 0.05 0.69
C SER A 75 0.19 0.07 2.07
N PHE A 76 1.52 0.24 2.13
CA PHE A 76 2.25 0.43 3.39
C PHE A 76 1.96 1.79 4.04
N THR A 77 1.47 2.79 3.29
CA THR A 77 1.07 4.10 3.83
C THR A 77 -0.43 4.17 4.13
N ALA A 78 -0.81 4.91 5.18
CA ALA A 78 -2.23 5.14 5.48
C ALA A 78 -2.95 5.88 4.32
N GLN A 79 -2.30 6.89 3.76
CA GLN A 79 -2.81 7.66 2.62
C GLN A 79 -2.94 6.79 1.36
N GLY A 80 -1.98 5.90 1.11
CA GLY A 80 -2.02 4.98 -0.02
C GLY A 80 -3.12 3.92 0.11
N ARG A 81 -3.35 3.38 1.32
CA ARG A 81 -4.51 2.50 1.59
C ARG A 81 -5.83 3.22 1.32
N LEU A 82 -5.96 4.45 1.82
CA LEU A 82 -7.15 5.27 1.58
C LEU A 82 -7.34 5.58 0.09
N GLY A 83 -6.27 5.99 -0.61
CA GLY A 83 -6.30 6.26 -2.05
C GLY A 83 -6.68 5.03 -2.87
N HIS A 84 -6.17 3.84 -2.49
CA HIS A 84 -6.55 2.57 -3.10
C HIS A 84 -8.04 2.29 -2.91
N LEU A 85 -8.56 2.39 -1.68
CA LEU A 85 -9.98 2.19 -1.39
C LEU A 85 -10.87 3.17 -2.17
N ILE A 86 -10.49 4.44 -2.25
CA ILE A 86 -11.21 5.45 -3.05
C ILE A 86 -11.24 5.04 -4.53
N SER A 87 -10.13 4.57 -5.09
CA SER A 87 -10.09 4.10 -6.48
C SER A 87 -10.99 2.88 -6.72
N GLU A 88 -11.10 1.97 -5.76
CA GLU A 88 -11.97 0.80 -5.88
C GLU A 88 -13.45 1.18 -5.76
N LEU A 89 -13.78 2.12 -4.86
CA LEU A 89 -15.12 2.70 -4.75
C LEU A 89 -15.54 3.40 -6.06
N ASP A 90 -14.67 4.21 -6.66
CA ASP A 90 -14.94 4.85 -7.94
C ASP A 90 -15.12 3.82 -9.06
N GLN A 91 -14.26 2.80 -9.12
CA GLN A 91 -14.40 1.71 -10.09
C GLN A 91 -15.73 0.96 -9.93
N PHE A 92 -16.15 0.68 -8.70
CA PHE A 92 -17.44 0.05 -8.42
C PHE A 92 -18.61 0.95 -8.81
N GLN A 93 -18.59 2.23 -8.42
CA GLN A 93 -19.62 3.20 -8.77
C GLN A 93 -19.81 3.33 -10.29
N ASN A 94 -18.71 3.32 -11.05
CA ASN A 94 -18.75 3.39 -12.51
C ASN A 94 -19.22 2.09 -13.18
N ARG A 95 -19.23 0.96 -12.47
CA ARG A 95 -19.61 -0.36 -13.02
C ARG A 95 -20.96 -0.88 -12.55
N VAL A 96 -21.47 -0.41 -11.41
CA VAL A 96 -22.71 -0.93 -10.82
C VAL A 96 -23.96 -0.51 -11.59
N TYR A 97 -23.92 0.63 -12.26
CA TYR A 97 -25.01 1.11 -13.13
C TYR A 97 -24.84 0.55 -14.53
N LEU A 98 -25.73 -0.38 -14.90
CA LEU A 98 -25.71 -1.07 -16.18
C LEU A 98 -27.08 -0.95 -16.84
N GLU A 99 -27.09 -0.76 -18.16
CA GLU A 99 -28.31 -0.86 -18.96
C GLU A 99 -28.89 -2.28 -18.82
N PRO A 100 -30.16 -2.45 -18.39
CA PRO A 100 -30.74 -3.77 -18.11
C PRO A 100 -30.60 -4.78 -19.25
N GLY A 101 -30.66 -4.32 -20.51
CA GLY A 101 -30.51 -5.16 -21.70
C GLY A 101 -29.07 -5.64 -21.97
N THR A 102 -28.07 -5.05 -21.32
CA THR A 102 -26.65 -5.42 -21.47
C THR A 102 -26.13 -6.29 -20.32
N TYR A 103 -26.97 -6.52 -19.30
CA TYR A 103 -26.59 -7.28 -18.13
C TYR A 103 -26.45 -8.78 -18.44
N LYS A 104 -25.28 -9.34 -18.12
CA LYS A 104 -24.97 -10.77 -18.20
C LYS A 104 -24.56 -11.27 -16.82
N ALA A 105 -25.46 -11.98 -16.15
CA ALA A 105 -25.24 -12.44 -14.77
C ALA A 105 -23.93 -13.21 -14.57
N HIS A 106 -23.58 -14.11 -15.49
CA HIS A 106 -22.37 -14.92 -15.39
C HIS A 106 -21.05 -14.16 -15.63
N ILE A 107 -21.10 -12.91 -16.09
CA ILE A 107 -19.93 -12.05 -16.33
C ILE A 107 -19.91 -10.92 -15.30
N HIS A 108 -20.96 -10.11 -15.26
CA HIS A 108 -20.96 -8.89 -14.47
C HIS A 108 -21.10 -9.15 -12.97
N ARG A 109 -21.83 -10.21 -12.57
CA ARG A 109 -22.03 -10.48 -11.14
C ARG A 109 -20.70 -10.88 -10.45
N PRO A 110 -19.92 -11.84 -10.97
CA PRO A 110 -18.61 -12.15 -10.39
C PRO A 110 -17.67 -10.93 -10.33
N GLU A 111 -17.61 -10.13 -11.40
CA GLU A 111 -16.77 -8.93 -11.43
C GLU A 111 -17.17 -7.89 -10.37
N LEU A 112 -18.46 -7.68 -10.16
CA LEU A 112 -18.98 -6.78 -9.13
C LEU A 112 -18.76 -7.34 -7.72
N GLU A 113 -18.94 -8.65 -7.52
CA GLU A 113 -18.66 -9.31 -6.23
C GLU A 113 -17.17 -9.23 -5.87
N GLU A 114 -16.27 -9.41 -6.83
CA GLU A 114 -14.82 -9.25 -6.62
C GLU A 114 -14.44 -7.81 -6.29
N LEU A 115 -15.03 -6.81 -6.96
CA LEU A 115 -14.83 -5.40 -6.62
C LEU A 115 -15.33 -5.08 -5.21
N LEU A 116 -16.50 -5.61 -4.84
CA LEU A 116 -17.07 -5.40 -3.52
C LEU A 116 -16.21 -6.03 -2.43
N GLU A 117 -15.69 -7.24 -2.65
CA GLU A 117 -14.81 -7.93 -1.72
C GLU A 117 -13.51 -7.14 -1.45
N ARG A 118 -12.94 -6.53 -2.49
CA ARG A 118 -11.76 -5.66 -2.34
C ARG A 118 -12.07 -4.40 -1.55
N ILE A 119 -13.22 -3.77 -1.79
CA ILE A 119 -13.69 -2.61 -1.00
C ILE A 119 -13.87 -2.99 0.47
N VAL A 120 -14.51 -4.13 0.76
CA VAL A 120 -14.72 -4.63 2.12
C VAL A 120 -13.38 -4.89 2.81
N SER A 121 -12.47 -5.59 2.12
CA SER A 121 -11.11 -5.88 2.63
C SER A 121 -10.31 -4.60 2.91
N GLY A 122 -10.33 -3.64 1.98
CA GLY A 122 -9.68 -2.35 2.14
C GLY A 122 -10.27 -1.52 3.28
N SER A 123 -11.59 -1.55 3.45
CA SER A 123 -12.28 -0.87 4.55
C SER A 123 -11.93 -1.48 5.90
N ALA A 124 -11.90 -2.81 5.99
CA ALA A 124 -11.50 -3.52 7.21
C ALA A 124 -10.06 -3.20 7.61
N ALA A 125 -9.12 -3.25 6.66
CA ALA A 125 -7.71 -2.92 6.93
C ALA A 125 -7.51 -1.49 7.46
N ILE A 126 -8.32 -0.53 7.00
CA ILE A 126 -8.29 0.85 7.50
C ILE A 126 -8.90 0.93 8.90
N ALA A 127 -10.06 0.30 9.12
CA ALA A 127 -10.74 0.31 10.41
C ALA A 127 -9.85 -0.29 11.52
N ASP A 128 -9.24 -1.45 11.25
CA ASP A 128 -8.38 -2.14 12.22
C ASP A 128 -7.11 -1.34 12.54
N SER A 129 -6.60 -0.56 11.59
CA SER A 129 -5.40 0.25 11.80
C SER A 129 -5.59 1.40 12.81
N GLY A 130 -6.83 1.86 13.01
CA GLY A 130 -7.16 2.91 13.99
C GLY A 130 -7.41 2.37 15.42
N SER A 131 -7.67 1.08 15.56
CA SER A 131 -8.04 0.46 16.84
C SER A 131 -6.85 0.13 17.77
N ASN A 132 -5.61 0.26 17.30
CA ASN A 132 -4.39 -0.02 18.08
C ASN A 132 -3.86 1.17 18.91
N LEU A 133 -4.68 2.20 19.14
CA LEU A 133 -4.33 3.40 19.93
C LEU A 133 -5.07 3.49 21.28
N VAL A 134 -5.58 2.37 21.82
CA VAL A 134 -6.17 2.30 23.17
C VAL A 134 -5.12 2.00 24.23
#